data_AF-A0A498GQF5-F1
#
_entry.id   AF-A0A498GQF5-F1
#
_cell.length_a   1.000
_cell.length_b   1.000
_cell.length_c   1.000
_cell.angle_alpha   90.00
_cell.angle_beta   90.00
_cell.angle_gamma   90.00
#
_symmetry.space_group_name_H-M   'P 1'
#
loop_
_entity.id
_entity.type
_entity.pdbx_description
1 polymer ?
#
loop_
_entity_poly.entity_id
_entity_poly.type
_entity_poly.pdbx_seq_one_letter_code
_entity_poly.pdbx_strand_id
1 'polypeptide(L)'
;MKLFAEFTFETETAETIYRAVLPELHDNFSERSAIDLSLEDKNRLVLSVKAEDVVSLRSALNTWFRLIQIAQEVLETTSETTSKTTSKTDSPCRIS
;
A
#
# COMPACT_ATOMS: atom_id res chain seq x y z
N MET A 1 29.12 7.94 3.78
CA MET A 1 28.62 6.89 4.70
C MET A 1 27.28 6.45 4.16
N LYS A 2 27.09 5.17 3.80
CA LYS A 2 25.78 4.72 3.29
C LYS A 2 24.82 4.56 4.48
N LEU A 3 23.67 5.21 4.41
CA LEU A 3 22.59 5.11 5.38
C LEU A 3 21.65 3.97 4.99
N PHE A 4 20.99 3.39 5.98
CA PHE A 4 20.01 2.34 5.81
C PHE A 4 18.84 2.58 6.76
N ALA A 5 17.63 2.35 6.27
CA ALA A 5 16.42 2.31 7.07
C ALA A 5 15.51 1.19 6.57
N GLU A 6 14.81 0.55 7.50
CA GLU A 6 13.86 -0.52 7.22
C GLU A 6 12.57 -0.26 8.00
N PHE A 7 11.44 -0.48 7.35
CA PHE A 7 10.11 -0.28 7.93
C PHE A 7 9.22 -1.46 7.56
N THR A 8 8.46 -1.92 8.55
CA THR A 8 7.48 -3.01 8.39
C THR A 8 6.07 -2.43 8.51
N PHE A 9 5.21 -2.77 7.55
CA PHE A 9 3.79 -2.45 7.55
C PHE A 9 3.00 -3.74 7.76
N GLU A 10 2.31 -3.82 8.89
CA GLU A 10 1.42 -4.94 9.22
C GLU A 10 -0.03 -4.56 8.89
N THR A 11 -0.59 -5.20 7.88
CA THR A 11 -1.98 -4.95 7.44
C THR A 11 -2.49 -6.11 6.59
N GLU A 12 -3.78 -6.43 6.70
CA GLU A 12 -4.45 -7.45 5.87
C GLU A 12 -4.41 -7.14 4.37
N THR A 13 -4.15 -5.87 4.02
CA THR A 13 -4.06 -5.40 2.64
C THR A 13 -2.63 -5.36 2.09
N ALA A 14 -1.64 -5.89 2.82
CA ALA A 14 -0.21 -5.76 2.49
C ALA A 14 0.11 -6.30 1.08
N GLU A 15 -0.42 -7.47 0.72
CA GLU A 15 -0.25 -8.04 -0.63
C GLU A 15 -0.83 -7.11 -1.72
N THR A 16 -2.00 -6.52 -1.47
CA THR A 16 -2.66 -5.63 -2.42
C THR A 16 -1.87 -4.33 -2.59
N ILE A 17 -1.39 -3.74 -1.50
CA ILE A 17 -0.53 -2.56 -1.53
C ILE A 17 0.76 -2.85 -2.29
N TYR A 18 1.42 -3.96 -1.98
CA TYR A 18 2.65 -4.39 -2.67
C TYR A 18 2.43 -4.45 -4.18
N ARG A 19 1.37 -5.11 -4.64
CA ARG A 19 1.03 -5.22 -6.06
C ARG A 19 0.72 -3.86 -6.69
N ALA A 20 0.07 -2.95 -5.97
CA ALA A 20 -0.26 -1.62 -6.46
C ALA A 20 0.98 -0.73 -6.69
N VAL A 21 1.99 -0.83 -5.81
CA VAL A 21 3.20 0.01 -5.88
C VAL A 21 4.39 -0.67 -6.58
N LEU A 22 4.30 -1.97 -6.87
CA LEU A 22 5.35 -2.72 -7.56
C LEU A 22 5.81 -2.10 -8.92
N PRO A 23 4.92 -1.53 -9.75
CA PRO A 23 5.34 -0.86 -10.98
C PRO A 23 6.33 0.28 -10.72
N GLU A 24 6.15 1.03 -9.64
CA GLU A 24 7.00 2.16 -9.26
C GLU A 24 8.42 1.72 -8.89
N LEU A 25 8.61 0.48 -8.42
CA LEU A 25 9.93 -0.05 -8.10
C LEU A 25 10.84 -0.16 -9.33
N HIS A 26 10.25 -0.28 -10.53
CA HIS A 26 10.98 -0.37 -11.79
C HIS A 26 11.29 1.00 -12.40
N ASP A 27 10.56 2.05 -12.00
CA ASP A 27 10.87 3.42 -12.36
C ASP A 27 11.95 3.96 -11.41
N ASN A 28 13.21 3.82 -11.81
CA ASN A 28 14.37 4.26 -11.03
C ASN A 28 14.22 5.72 -10.54
N PHE A 29 13.90 5.91 -9.26
CA PHE A 29 13.71 7.24 -8.67
C PHE A 29 15.01 8.04 -8.47
N SER A 30 16.17 7.37 -8.28
CA SER A 30 17.46 8.05 -8.10
C SER A 30 18.65 7.09 -8.17
N GLU A 31 19.79 7.57 -8.69
CA GLU A 31 21.08 6.86 -8.57
C GLU A 31 21.66 6.89 -7.15
N ARG A 32 21.17 7.78 -6.28
CA ARG A 32 21.70 8.00 -4.91
C ARG A 32 20.95 7.26 -3.81
N SER A 33 19.92 6.49 -4.18
CA SER A 33 19.17 5.66 -3.25
C SER A 33 18.75 4.35 -3.91
N ALA A 34 18.88 3.24 -3.20
CA ALA A 34 18.35 1.95 -3.60
C ALA A 34 17.16 1.61 -2.71
N ILE A 35 16.08 1.17 -3.34
CA ILE A 35 14.82 0.80 -2.70
C ILE A 35 14.62 -0.68 -2.91
N ASP A 36 14.23 -1.37 -1.85
CA ASP A 36 13.76 -2.73 -1.91
C ASP A 36 12.41 -2.80 -1.20
N LEU A 37 11.48 -3.54 -1.79
CA LEU A 37 10.15 -3.74 -1.24
C LEU A 37 9.83 -5.23 -1.34
N SER A 38 9.54 -5.85 -0.21
CA SER A 38 9.31 -7.29 -0.13
C SER A 38 8.04 -7.61 0.66
N LEU A 39 7.37 -8.67 0.25
CA LEU A 39 6.23 -9.23 0.96
C LEU A 39 6.72 -10.47 1.70
N GLU A 40 6.90 -10.39 3.01
CA GLU A 40 7.35 -11.52 3.81
C GLU A 40 6.22 -12.52 4.07
N ASP A 41 5.01 -12.01 4.29
CA ASP A 41 3.78 -12.77 4.50
C ASP A 41 2.60 -12.00 3.87
N LYS A 42 1.42 -12.63 3.75
CA LYS A 42 0.21 -11.97 3.19
C LYS A 42 -0.13 -10.62 3.84
N ASN A 43 0.23 -10.45 5.12
CA ASN A 43 -0.09 -9.28 5.91
C ASN A 43 1.15 -8.45 6.33
N ARG A 44 2.34 -8.73 5.77
CA ARG A 44 3.58 -8.08 6.19
C ARG A 44 4.40 -7.60 4.99
N LEU A 45 4.42 -6.29 4.80
CA LEU A 45 5.17 -5.59 3.75
C LEU A 45 6.41 -4.93 4.38
N VAL A 46 7.58 -5.14 3.79
CA VAL A 46 8.85 -4.58 4.28
C VAL A 46 9.43 -3.64 3.23
N LEU A 47 9.68 -2.39 3.63
CA LEU A 47 10.35 -1.36 2.85
C LEU A 47 11.78 -1.18 3.37
N SER A 48 12.75 -1.41 2.51
CA SER A 48 14.18 -1.21 2.77
C SER A 48 14.71 -0.07 1.89
N VAL A 49 15.37 0.92 2.50
CA VAL A 49 15.96 2.06 1.79
C VAL A 49 17.42 2.22 2.16
N LYS A 50 18.29 2.21 1.15
CA LYS A 50 19.72 2.55 1.25
C LYS A 50 19.96 3.87 0.55
N ALA A 51 20.73 4.78 1.15
CA ALA A 51 21.02 6.09 0.55
C ALA A 51 22.42 6.61 0.90
N GLU A 52 22.94 7.55 0.11
CA GLU A 52 24.27 8.13 0.31
C GLU A 52 24.35 9.17 1.44
N ASP A 53 23.23 9.83 1.73
CA ASP A 53 23.13 10.89 2.73
C ASP A 53 21.69 11.00 3.28
N VAL A 54 21.52 11.79 4.35
CA VAL A 54 20.24 11.95 5.07
C VAL A 54 19.18 12.60 4.19
N VAL A 55 19.57 13.49 3.27
CA VAL A 55 18.64 14.18 2.37
C VAL A 55 18.04 13.20 1.37
N SER A 56 18.89 12.36 0.77
CA SER A 56 18.51 11.29 -0.16
C SER A 56 17.65 10.24 0.53
N LEU A 57 18.00 9.83 1.76
CA LEU A 57 17.20 8.92 2.56
C LEU A 57 15.79 9.48 2.84
N ARG A 58 15.72 10.74 3.31
CA ARG A 58 14.45 11.40 3.60
C ARG A 58 13.59 11.55 2.34
N SER A 59 14.21 11.89 1.22
CA SER A 59 13.51 12.01 -0.06
C SER A 59 12.90 10.68 -0.48
N ALA A 60 13.69 9.60 -0.45
CA ALA A 60 13.21 8.27 -0.78
C ALA A 60 12.07 7.82 0.15
N LEU A 61 12.26 7.93 1.46
CA LEU A 61 11.23 7.54 2.43
C LEU A 61 9.92 8.32 2.23
N ASN A 62 9.99 9.63 2.00
CA ASN A 62 8.79 10.44 1.78
C ASN A 62 8.02 10.00 0.53
N THR A 63 8.71 9.69 -0.56
CA THR A 63 8.07 9.17 -1.78
C THR A 63 7.37 7.84 -1.51
N TRP A 64 8.08 6.89 -0.91
CA TRP A 64 7.56 5.54 -0.69
C TRP A 64 6.44 5.49 0.35
N PHE A 65 6.55 6.25 1.43
CA PHE A 65 5.46 6.41 2.39
C PHE A 65 4.22 6.99 1.73
N ARG A 66 4.37 7.99 0.86
CA ARG A 66 3.19 8.56 0.19
C ARG A 66 2.53 7.56 -0.76
N LEU A 67 3.30 6.78 -1.51
CA LEU A 67 2.75 5.74 -2.40
C LEU A 67 1.98 4.67 -1.60
N ILE A 68 2.57 4.18 -0.51
CA ILE A 68 1.94 3.19 0.38
C ILE A 68 0.66 3.76 1.01
N GLN A 69 0.69 5.01 1.48
CA GLN A 69 -0.49 5.69 2.02
C GLN A 69 -1.61 5.83 0.99
N ILE A 70 -1.30 6.26 -0.24
CA ILE A 70 -2.31 6.36 -1.31
C ILE A 70 -2.93 5.00 -1.61
N ALA A 71 -2.11 3.95 -1.73
CA ALA A 71 -2.61 2.61 -1.97
C ALA A 71 -3.57 2.14 -0.86
N GLN A 72 -3.26 2.44 0.40
CA GLN A 72 -4.12 2.15 1.54
C GLN A 72 -5.44 2.96 1.50
N GLU A 73 -5.38 4.28 1.27
CA GLU A 73 -6.56 5.17 1.17
C GLU A 73 -7.55 4.72 0.08
N VAL A 74 -7.04 4.28 -1.08
CA VAL A 74 -7.86 3.80 -2.20
C VAL A 74 -8.60 2.50 -1.85
N LEU A 75 -7.95 1.60 -1.09
CA LEU A 75 -8.57 0.34 -0.65
C LEU A 75 -9.69 0.60 0.37
N GLU A 76 -9.48 1.52 1.30
CA GLU A 76 -10.49 1.92 2.29
C GLU A 76 -11.73 2.49 1.61
N THR A 77 -11.55 3.43 0.67
CA THR A 77 -12.66 4.06 -0.08
C THR A 77 -13.47 3.02 -0.87
N THR A 78 -12.81 1.98 -1.38
CA THR A 78 -13.49 0.93 -2.17
C THR A 78 -14.32 -0.01 -1.29
N SER A 79 -13.91 -0.22 -0.04
CA SER A 79 -14.62 -1.07 0.92
C SER A 79 -15.96 -0.47 1.39
N GLU A 80 -16.06 0.86 1.46
CA GLU A 80 -17.26 1.57 1.95
C GLU A 80 -18.49 1.44 1.03
N THR A 81 -18.28 1.04 -0.24
CA THR A 81 -19.37 0.99 -1.23
C THR A 81 -20.15 -0.33 -1.22
N THR A 82 -19.68 -1.38 -0.52
CA THR A 82 -20.38 -2.68 -0.44
C THR A 82 -21.40 -2.78 0.71
N SER A 83 -21.49 -1.79 1.60
CA SER A 83 -22.30 -1.84 2.82
C SER A 83 -23.72 -1.23 2.70
N LYS A 84 -24.24 -0.99 1.50
CA LYS A 84 -25.60 -0.46 1.29
C LYS A 84 -26.37 -1.14 0.14
N THR A 85 -26.49 -2.47 0.14
CA THR A 85 -27.62 -3.12 -0.58
C THR A 85 -27.95 -4.47 0.06
N THR A 86 -28.65 -4.48 1.20
CA THR A 86 -29.41 -5.66 1.67
C THR A 86 -30.42 -5.25 2.73
N SER A 87 -31.56 -4.70 2.30
CA SER A 87 -32.84 -4.85 3.02
C SER A 87 -34.00 -4.32 2.18
N LYS A 88 -34.51 -5.17 1.28
CA LYS A 88 -35.95 -5.20 1.03
C LYS A 88 -36.33 -6.64 0.68
N THR A 89 -36.61 -7.39 1.73
CA THR A 89 -37.22 -8.71 1.68
C THR A 89 -38.55 -8.64 0.94
N ASP A 90 -38.68 -9.59 0.02
CA ASP A 90 -39.84 -9.98 -0.74
C ASP A 90 -41.09 -10.17 0.15
N SER A 91 -42.25 -9.73 -0.33
CA SER A 91 -43.55 -10.17 0.17
C SER A 91 -44.47 -10.27 -1.05
N PRO A 92 -44.81 -11.49 -1.52
CA PRO A 92 -45.78 -11.63 -2.58
C PRO A 92 -47.17 -11.49 -1.97
N CYS A 93 -47.80 -10.35 -2.21
CA CYS A 93 -49.21 -10.15 -1.86
C CYS A 93 -50.06 -11.04 -2.79
N ARG A 94 -50.45 -12.22 -2.29
CA ARG A 94 -51.59 -12.99 -2.84
C ARG A 94 -52.84 -12.14 -2.63
N ILE A 95 -53.58 -11.85 -3.70
CA ILE A 95 -55.00 -11.50 -3.59
C ILE A 95 -55.76 -12.52 -4.43
N SER A 96 -56.61 -13.27 -3.73
CA SER A 96 -57.66 -14.14 -4.27
C SER A 96 -58.92 -13.32 -4.50
#